data_AF-A0A6G1S772-F1
#
_entry.id   AF-A0A6G1S772-F1
#
_cell.length_a   1.000
_cell.length_b   1.000
_cell.length_c   1.000
_cell.angle_alpha   90.00
_cell.angle_beta   90.00
_cell.angle_gamma   90.00
#
_symmetry.space_group_name_H-M   'P 1'
#
loop_
_entity.id
_entity.type
_entity.pdbx_description
1 polymer ?
#
loop_
_entity_poly.entity_id
_entity_poly.type
_entity_poly.pdbx_seq_one_letter_code
_entity_poly.pdbx_strand_id
1 'polypeptide(L)'
;LDAIHSYQMRTQTAMSLYSHNLSALVLLVDNHFESYYGVQHEFVQLCQSLNEFHFDSFSKQIKHIQERVMPSYAGRRNLNLGDCYVTRHSNLANVHVVFHLVTDDSLKTNEVNSRHEIMSSLRNILRVAHMYDIKTISIPLLLVDEMDEEILTVAWCLRRAEIVLKCVKGFLIEMASLSTGVEQGTIQFLVPKGISEELFTSLANLIPEIFRLANSLILRTSP
;
A
#
# COMPACT_ATOMS: atom_id res chain seq x y z
N LEU A 1 15.30 15.91 -18.94
CA LEU A 1 14.61 16.53 -17.79
C LEU A 1 14.20 15.46 -16.78
N ASP A 2 13.61 14.33 -17.21
CA ASP A 2 13.19 13.22 -16.33
C ASP A 2 14.33 12.57 -15.52
N ALA A 3 15.51 12.37 -16.13
CA ALA A 3 16.66 11.80 -15.43
C ALA A 3 17.21 12.71 -14.31
N ILE A 4 17.14 14.04 -14.50
CA ILE A 4 17.58 15.04 -13.51
C ILE A 4 16.59 15.09 -12.35
N HIS A 5 15.28 15.10 -12.66
CA HIS A 5 14.22 15.04 -11.66
C HIS A 5 14.31 13.75 -10.83
N SER A 6 14.56 12.61 -11.50
CA SER A 6 14.78 11.32 -10.84
C SER A 6 16.00 11.35 -9.90
N TYR A 7 17.10 11.99 -10.29
CA TYR A 7 18.29 12.13 -9.44
C TYR A 7 18.05 13.03 -8.20
N GLN A 8 17.37 14.15 -8.37
CA GLN A 8 17.01 15.05 -7.27
C GLN A 8 16.11 14.34 -6.24
N MET A 9 15.10 13.61 -6.71
CA MET A 9 14.19 12.85 -5.85
C MET A 9 14.92 11.73 -5.09
N ARG A 10 15.88 11.04 -5.73
CA ARG A 10 16.71 10.03 -5.04
C ARG A 10 17.60 10.67 -3.97
N THR A 11 18.20 11.82 -4.26
CA THR A 11 19.00 12.56 -3.27
C THR A 11 18.13 12.96 -2.07
N GLN A 12 16.91 13.44 -2.32
CA GLN A 12 15.93 13.75 -1.28
C GLN A 12 15.50 12.52 -0.47
N THR A 13 15.39 11.35 -1.13
CA THR A 13 15.11 10.08 -0.45
C THR A 13 16.26 9.69 0.46
N ALA A 14 17.50 9.76 -0.02
CA ALA A 14 18.69 9.49 0.80
C ALA A 14 18.78 10.43 2.02
N MET A 15 18.41 11.72 1.88
CA MET A 15 18.33 12.64 3.02
C MET A 15 17.21 12.27 3.99
N SER A 16 16.04 11.88 3.46
CA SER A 16 14.88 11.49 4.27
C SER A 16 15.11 10.19 5.05
N LEU A 17 15.97 9.30 4.55
CA LEU A 17 16.31 8.03 5.19
C LEU A 17 16.84 8.18 6.63
N TYR A 18 17.56 9.27 6.90
CA TYR A 18 18.12 9.58 8.21
C TYR A 18 17.29 10.61 8.98
N SER A 19 16.03 10.80 8.59
CA SER A 19 15.09 11.72 9.20
C SER A 19 13.87 10.99 9.77
N HIS A 20 12.92 11.74 10.32
CA HIS A 20 11.61 11.24 10.74
C HIS A 20 10.56 11.30 9.63
N ASN A 21 10.97 11.20 8.36
CA ASN A 21 10.09 11.35 7.19
C ASN A 21 10.21 10.16 6.24
N LEU A 22 10.13 8.95 6.77
CA LEU A 22 10.11 7.73 5.98
C LEU A 22 8.82 7.63 5.16
N SER A 23 8.94 7.04 3.98
CA SER A 23 7.85 6.85 3.03
C SER A 23 7.81 5.41 2.57
N ALA A 24 6.60 4.87 2.43
CA ALA A 24 6.34 3.50 2.05
C ALA A 24 5.38 3.35 0.88
N LEU A 25 5.51 2.23 0.19
CA LEU A 25 4.64 1.80 -0.89
C LEU A 25 4.10 0.41 -0.58
N VAL A 26 2.80 0.20 -0.80
CA VAL A 26 2.22 -1.15 -0.90
C VAL A 26 2.26 -1.59 -2.36
N LEU A 27 3.04 -2.63 -2.64
CA LEU A 27 3.15 -3.26 -3.96
C LEU A 27 2.40 -4.59 -3.93
N LEU A 28 1.53 -4.83 -4.90
CA LEU A 28 0.85 -6.12 -5.03
C LEU A 28 1.77 -7.11 -5.73
N VAL A 29 1.83 -8.33 -5.22
CA VAL A 29 2.70 -9.40 -5.75
C VAL A 29 1.96 -10.72 -5.81
N ASP A 30 2.45 -11.62 -6.65
CA ASP A 30 1.95 -13.00 -6.72
C ASP A 30 2.47 -13.83 -5.52
N ASN A 31 1.88 -15.01 -5.34
CA ASN A 31 2.21 -15.96 -4.26
C ASN A 31 3.57 -16.68 -4.44
N HIS A 32 4.23 -16.48 -5.58
CA HIS A 32 5.57 -16.98 -5.87
C HIS A 32 6.60 -15.84 -5.86
N PHE A 33 7.66 -15.98 -5.07
CA PHE A 33 8.76 -15.01 -5.00
C PHE A 33 9.53 -14.83 -6.33
N GLU A 34 9.48 -15.82 -7.22
CA GLU A 34 10.20 -15.84 -8.50
C GLU A 34 9.29 -15.53 -9.70
N SER A 35 7.98 -15.38 -9.49
CA SER A 35 7.07 -14.88 -10.52
C SER A 35 7.23 -13.37 -10.62
N TYR A 36 7.89 -12.90 -11.67
CA TYR A 36 7.99 -11.48 -11.98
C TYR A 36 7.20 -11.21 -13.27
N TYR A 37 5.97 -10.73 -13.12
CA TYR A 37 5.12 -10.29 -14.23
C TYR A 37 4.60 -8.88 -13.98
N GLY A 38 4.19 -8.19 -15.05
CA GLY A 38 3.60 -6.85 -14.98
C GLY A 38 4.42 -5.86 -14.15
N VAL A 39 3.75 -5.16 -13.24
CA VAL A 39 4.35 -4.13 -12.37
C VAL A 39 5.46 -4.68 -11.47
N GLN A 40 5.36 -5.93 -11.01
CA GLN A 40 6.41 -6.55 -10.20
C GLN A 40 7.71 -6.68 -10.99
N HIS A 41 7.64 -7.04 -12.27
CA HIS A 41 8.81 -7.11 -13.14
C HIS A 41 9.43 -5.73 -13.39
N GLU A 42 8.61 -4.71 -13.69
CA GLU A 42 9.08 -3.32 -13.84
C GLU A 42 9.78 -2.83 -12.56
N PHE A 43 9.22 -3.15 -11.39
CA PHE A 43 9.79 -2.81 -10.09
C PHE A 43 11.16 -3.46 -9.87
N VAL A 44 11.31 -4.74 -10.19
CA VAL A 44 12.59 -5.45 -10.05
C VAL A 44 13.64 -4.87 -11.00
N GLN A 45 13.28 -4.61 -12.25
CA GLN A 45 14.18 -3.96 -13.21
C GLN A 45 14.63 -2.59 -12.71
N LEU A 46 13.72 -1.79 -12.14
CA LEU A 46 14.05 -0.51 -11.55
C LEU A 46 15.06 -0.66 -10.40
N CYS A 47 14.80 -1.57 -9.47
CA CYS A 47 15.71 -1.84 -8.35
C CYS A 47 17.10 -2.30 -8.80
N GLN A 48 17.18 -3.09 -9.87
CA GLN A 48 18.45 -3.59 -10.42
C GLN A 48 19.20 -2.57 -11.26
N SER A 49 18.47 -1.63 -11.90
CA SER A 49 19.07 -0.56 -12.70
C SER A 49 19.73 0.55 -11.85
N LEU A 50 19.47 0.54 -10.54
CA LEU A 50 19.92 1.58 -9.61
C LEU A 50 20.80 0.98 -8.51
N ASN A 51 21.93 1.59 -8.25
CA ASN A 51 22.83 1.15 -7.19
C ASN A 51 22.19 1.37 -5.81
N GLU A 52 22.11 0.30 -5.02
CA GLU A 52 21.71 0.33 -3.62
C GLU A 52 22.95 0.38 -2.72
N PHE A 53 23.07 1.43 -1.90
CA PHE A 53 24.26 1.69 -1.10
C PHE A 53 24.03 1.53 0.41
N HIS A 54 22.78 1.55 0.88
CA HIS A 54 22.44 1.51 2.30
C HIS A 54 21.89 0.14 2.73
N PHE A 55 21.22 -0.55 1.82
CA PHE A 55 20.63 -1.86 2.07
C PHE A 55 21.26 -2.96 1.22
N ASP A 56 20.87 -4.20 1.49
CA ASP A 56 21.18 -5.30 0.58
C ASP A 56 20.44 -5.11 -0.75
N SER A 57 21.02 -5.60 -1.85
CA SER A 57 20.32 -5.62 -3.14
C SER A 57 18.96 -6.31 -3.04
N PHE A 58 18.01 -5.94 -3.90
CA PHE A 58 16.67 -6.54 -3.90
C PHE A 58 16.72 -8.08 -3.90
N SER A 59 17.51 -8.67 -4.79
CA SER A 59 17.68 -10.13 -4.87
C SER A 59 18.21 -10.75 -3.57
N LYS A 60 19.13 -10.06 -2.88
CA LYS A 60 19.66 -10.52 -1.60
C LYS A 60 18.60 -10.38 -0.49
N GLN A 61 17.83 -9.30 -0.45
CA GLN A 61 16.72 -9.16 0.50
C GLN A 61 15.66 -10.26 0.31
N ILE A 62 15.24 -10.54 -0.93
CA ILE A 62 14.28 -11.61 -1.22
C ILE A 62 14.81 -12.97 -0.75
N LYS A 63 16.09 -13.28 -1.02
CA LYS A 63 16.71 -14.53 -0.55
C LYS A 63 16.65 -14.65 0.98
N HIS A 64 16.98 -13.59 1.72
CA HIS A 64 16.90 -13.61 3.19
C HIS A 64 15.46 -13.78 3.68
N ILE A 65 14.49 -13.20 2.99
CA ILE A 65 13.06 -13.33 3.33
C ILE A 65 12.62 -14.76 3.08
N GLN A 66 12.92 -15.35 1.93
CA GLN A 66 12.63 -16.74 1.62
C GLN A 66 13.23 -17.68 2.67
N GLU A 67 14.51 -17.51 3.01
CA GLU A 67 15.21 -18.34 3.99
C GLU A 67 14.67 -18.19 5.42
N ARG A 68 14.03 -17.06 5.76
CA ARG A 68 13.42 -16.86 7.09
C ARG A 68 11.97 -17.28 7.16
N VAL A 69 11.21 -17.05 6.07
CA VAL A 69 9.77 -17.29 6.02
C VAL A 69 9.47 -18.74 5.66
N MET A 70 10.11 -19.29 4.63
CA MET A 70 9.78 -20.63 4.12
C MET A 70 10.04 -21.77 5.10
N PRO A 71 11.12 -21.77 5.93
CA PRO A 71 11.29 -22.80 6.95
C PRO A 71 10.24 -22.73 8.06
N SER A 72 9.74 -21.53 8.37
CA SER A 72 8.74 -21.31 9.42
C SER A 72 7.32 -21.66 8.97
N TYR A 73 7.02 -21.64 7.67
CA TYR A 73 5.72 -22.00 7.10
C TYR A 73 5.57 -23.51 6.83
N ALA A 74 6.05 -24.37 7.75
CA ALA A 74 5.75 -25.81 7.81
C ALA A 74 5.87 -26.59 6.48
N GLY A 75 6.91 -26.32 5.67
CA GLY A 75 7.17 -27.03 4.41
C GLY A 75 6.43 -26.49 3.17
N ARG A 76 5.79 -25.31 3.27
CA ARG A 76 5.19 -24.62 2.12
C ARG A 76 6.26 -23.97 1.25
N ARG A 77 6.04 -24.02 -0.07
CA ARG A 77 6.88 -23.36 -1.07
C ARG A 77 6.33 -22.01 -1.57
N ASN A 78 5.09 -21.68 -1.22
CA ASN A 78 4.40 -20.48 -1.71
C ASN A 78 3.80 -19.70 -0.53
N LEU A 79 3.64 -18.40 -0.73
CA LEU A 79 2.91 -17.52 0.19
C LEU A 79 1.40 -17.67 -0.01
N ASN A 80 0.62 -17.26 0.97
CA ASN A 80 -0.84 -17.21 0.87
C ASN A 80 -1.34 -15.80 0.55
N LEU A 81 -2.55 -15.72 0.00
CA LEU A 81 -3.28 -14.46 -0.14
C LEU A 81 -3.30 -13.68 1.18
N GLY A 82 -2.90 -12.41 1.15
CA GLY A 82 -2.82 -11.57 2.33
C GLY A 82 -1.54 -11.72 3.16
N ASP A 83 -0.64 -12.65 2.87
CA ASP A 83 0.73 -12.59 3.41
C ASP A 83 1.40 -11.30 2.94
N CYS A 84 2.33 -10.78 3.75
CA CYS A 84 3.08 -9.57 3.41
C CYS A 84 4.55 -9.72 3.82
N TYR A 85 5.45 -9.27 2.96
CA TYR A 85 6.88 -9.13 3.29
C TYR A 85 7.38 -7.73 2.96
N VAL A 86 8.54 -7.37 3.49
CA VAL A 86 9.06 -6.00 3.42
C VAL A 86 10.46 -5.99 2.84
N THR A 87 10.69 -5.07 1.91
CA THR A 87 12.04 -4.72 1.42
C THR A 87 12.32 -3.25 1.69
N ARG A 88 13.59 -2.89 1.83
CA ARG A 88 14.05 -1.53 2.13
C ARG A 88 14.95 -1.02 1.01
N HIS A 89 14.81 0.25 0.68
CA HIS A 89 15.45 0.86 -0.47
C HIS A 89 15.94 2.27 -0.14
N SER A 90 17.11 2.63 -0.61
CA SER A 90 17.61 4.02 -0.64
C SER A 90 17.75 4.55 -2.07
N ASN A 91 17.59 3.66 -3.06
CA ASN A 91 17.75 3.96 -4.48
C ASN A 91 16.43 4.30 -5.19
N LEU A 92 15.27 4.08 -4.58
CA LEU A 92 13.97 4.43 -5.15
C LEU A 92 13.58 5.89 -4.86
N ALA A 93 12.86 6.53 -5.77
CA ALA A 93 12.41 7.91 -5.57
C ALA A 93 11.23 7.96 -4.60
N ASN A 94 11.40 8.67 -3.47
CA ASN A 94 10.42 8.89 -2.40
C ASN A 94 9.85 7.62 -1.75
N VAL A 95 10.54 6.49 -1.85
CA VAL A 95 10.12 5.22 -1.26
C VAL A 95 11.31 4.59 -0.55
N HIS A 96 11.16 4.40 0.77
CA HIS A 96 12.18 3.80 1.61
C HIS A 96 11.83 2.35 1.97
N VAL A 97 10.53 2.07 2.07
CA VAL A 97 9.99 0.78 2.50
C VAL A 97 8.95 0.32 1.49
N VAL A 98 9.07 -0.91 1.00
CA VAL A 98 8.06 -1.52 0.12
C VAL A 98 7.46 -2.71 0.85
N PHE A 99 6.16 -2.60 1.14
CA PHE A 99 5.32 -3.70 1.61
C PHE A 99 4.81 -4.48 0.40
N HIS A 100 5.31 -5.69 0.22
CA HIS A 100 4.89 -6.60 -0.82
C HIS A 100 3.70 -7.42 -0.31
N LEU A 101 2.50 -7.04 -0.74
CA LEU A 101 1.25 -7.66 -0.34
C LEU A 101 0.88 -8.75 -1.34
N VAL A 102 0.80 -10.00 -0.87
CA VAL A 102 0.49 -11.16 -1.72
C VAL A 102 -0.99 -11.13 -2.09
N THR A 103 -1.23 -11.17 -3.39
CA THR A 103 -2.54 -11.14 -4.03
C THR A 103 -2.67 -12.25 -5.06
N ASP A 104 -3.90 -12.53 -5.50
CA ASP A 104 -4.18 -13.42 -6.61
C ASP A 104 -5.43 -12.93 -7.37
N ASP A 105 -5.72 -13.56 -8.52
CA ASP A 105 -6.87 -13.21 -9.36
C ASP A 105 -8.22 -13.48 -8.69
N SER A 106 -8.25 -14.21 -7.56
CA SER A 106 -9.50 -14.40 -6.81
C SER A 106 -10.03 -13.07 -6.26
N LEU A 107 -9.17 -12.07 -6.08
CA LEU A 107 -9.58 -10.72 -5.69
C LEU A 107 -10.45 -10.04 -6.75
N LYS A 108 -10.33 -10.40 -8.03
CA LYS A 108 -11.12 -9.80 -9.12
C LYS A 108 -12.51 -10.42 -9.19
N THR A 109 -12.61 -11.73 -8.95
CA THR A 109 -13.82 -12.52 -9.15
C THR A 109 -14.66 -12.70 -7.88
N ASN A 110 -14.03 -12.75 -6.70
CA ASN A 110 -14.73 -12.94 -5.43
C ASN A 110 -15.17 -11.62 -4.79
N GLU A 111 -16.28 -11.68 -4.06
CA GLU A 111 -16.72 -10.56 -3.24
C GLU A 111 -15.80 -10.38 -2.03
N VAL A 112 -15.07 -9.27 -2.02
CA VAL A 112 -14.23 -8.88 -0.89
C VAL A 112 -15.07 -8.08 0.09
N ASN A 113 -15.05 -8.46 1.36
CA ASN A 113 -15.70 -7.75 2.46
C ASN A 113 -14.69 -7.41 3.57
N SER A 114 -15.16 -6.78 4.65
CA SER A 114 -14.30 -6.31 5.75
C SER A 114 -13.57 -7.41 6.53
N ARG A 115 -14.02 -8.68 6.42
CA ARG A 115 -13.41 -9.86 7.05
C ARG A 115 -12.40 -10.58 6.14
N HIS A 116 -12.27 -10.15 4.89
CA HIS A 116 -11.33 -10.76 3.95
C HIS A 116 -9.89 -10.59 4.43
N GLU A 117 -9.05 -11.62 4.22
CA GLU A 117 -7.66 -11.65 4.70
C GLU A 117 -6.84 -10.45 4.21
N ILE A 118 -7.06 -10.03 2.96
CA ILE A 118 -6.46 -8.82 2.38
C ILE A 118 -6.74 -7.54 3.18
N MET A 119 -7.94 -7.40 3.76
CA MET A 119 -8.29 -6.23 4.59
C MET A 119 -7.61 -6.29 5.95
N SER A 120 -7.47 -7.49 6.52
CA SER A 120 -6.69 -7.71 7.75
C SER A 120 -5.21 -7.38 7.52
N SER A 121 -4.66 -7.83 6.39
CA SER A 121 -3.27 -7.55 6.00
C SER A 121 -3.03 -6.06 5.79
N LEU A 122 -3.94 -5.34 5.13
CA LEU A 122 -3.84 -3.89 4.96
C LEU A 122 -3.81 -3.15 6.31
N ARG A 123 -4.65 -3.55 7.29
CA ARG A 123 -4.60 -2.99 8.65
C ARG A 123 -3.27 -3.29 9.34
N ASN A 124 -2.73 -4.49 9.16
CA ASN A 124 -1.43 -4.86 9.72
C ASN A 124 -0.30 -4.03 9.11
N ILE A 125 -0.31 -3.80 7.79
CA ILE A 125 0.64 -2.91 7.11
C ILE A 125 0.56 -1.50 7.72
N LEU A 126 -0.64 -0.95 7.89
CA LEU A 126 -0.84 0.37 8.49
C LEU A 126 -0.34 0.44 9.95
N ARG A 127 -0.61 -0.61 10.74
CA ARG A 127 -0.07 -0.74 12.11
C ARG A 127 1.45 -0.75 12.11
N VAL A 128 2.08 -1.54 11.23
CA VAL A 128 3.54 -1.58 11.09
C VAL A 128 4.07 -0.22 10.65
N ALA A 129 3.44 0.44 9.67
CA ALA A 129 3.84 1.77 9.23
C ALA A 129 3.82 2.78 10.38
N HIS A 130 2.77 2.78 11.20
CA HIS A 130 2.69 3.63 12.40
C HIS A 130 3.74 3.26 13.46
N MET A 131 3.93 1.97 13.78
CA MET A 131 4.93 1.52 14.75
C MET A 131 6.37 1.91 14.39
N TYR A 132 6.68 2.00 13.10
CA TYR A 132 8.00 2.37 12.59
C TYR A 132 8.07 3.84 12.12
N ASP A 133 7.13 4.68 12.52
CA ASP A 133 7.09 6.13 12.24
C ASP A 133 7.18 6.47 10.74
N ILE A 134 6.54 5.66 9.90
CA ILE A 134 6.43 5.91 8.46
C ILE A 134 5.40 7.02 8.24
N LYS A 135 5.85 8.17 7.74
CA LYS A 135 5.03 9.39 7.58
C LYS A 135 4.18 9.38 6.34
N THR A 136 4.61 8.73 5.27
CA THR A 136 3.82 8.63 4.03
C THR A 136 3.67 7.18 3.65
N ILE A 137 2.46 6.75 3.32
CA ILE A 137 2.22 5.42 2.75
C ILE A 137 1.29 5.52 1.54
N SER A 138 1.71 4.93 0.42
CA SER A 138 0.90 4.84 -0.80
C SER A 138 0.28 3.45 -0.93
N ILE A 139 -1.04 3.39 -1.11
CA ILE A 139 -1.83 2.16 -1.11
C ILE A 139 -2.60 2.03 -2.45
N PRO A 140 -2.53 0.89 -3.16
CA PRO A 140 -3.39 0.59 -4.29
C PRO A 140 -4.86 0.54 -3.86
N LEU A 141 -5.63 1.57 -4.21
CA LEU A 141 -7.02 1.74 -3.75
C LEU A 141 -7.93 0.58 -4.15
N LEU A 142 -7.69 0.02 -5.33
CA LEU A 142 -8.49 -1.07 -5.89
C LEU A 142 -7.90 -2.46 -5.61
N LEU A 143 -6.71 -2.54 -5.00
CA LEU A 143 -5.98 -3.79 -4.77
C LEU A 143 -5.81 -4.61 -6.07
N VAL A 144 -5.58 -3.91 -7.18
CA VAL A 144 -5.20 -4.43 -8.51
C VAL A 144 -4.21 -3.44 -9.15
N ASP A 145 -3.35 -3.92 -10.04
CA ASP A 145 -2.30 -3.10 -10.68
C ASP A 145 -2.72 -2.51 -12.03
N GLU A 146 -3.61 -3.19 -12.76
CA GLU A 146 -4.05 -2.84 -14.10
C GLU A 146 -5.57 -2.91 -14.23
N MET A 147 -6.12 -2.05 -15.09
CA MET A 147 -7.54 -2.10 -15.45
C MET A 147 -7.83 -3.26 -16.41
N ASP A 148 -8.92 -3.97 -16.16
CA ASP A 148 -9.50 -4.98 -17.03
C ASP A 148 -10.97 -4.58 -17.23
N GLU A 149 -11.35 -4.19 -18.44
CA GLU A 149 -12.69 -3.64 -18.71
C GLU A 149 -13.80 -4.70 -18.61
N GLU A 150 -13.47 -5.98 -18.80
CA GLU A 150 -14.45 -7.06 -18.73
C GLU A 150 -14.80 -7.38 -17.27
N ILE A 151 -13.83 -7.30 -16.37
CA ILE A 151 -14.00 -7.70 -14.97
C ILE A 151 -14.18 -6.49 -14.03
N LEU A 152 -13.43 -5.40 -14.23
CA LEU A 152 -13.35 -4.25 -13.33
C LEU A 152 -14.31 -3.13 -13.74
N THR A 153 -15.61 -3.45 -13.74
CA THR A 153 -16.67 -2.48 -14.00
C THR A 153 -16.63 -1.28 -13.04
N VAL A 154 -17.21 -0.14 -13.44
CA VAL A 154 -17.35 1.06 -12.57
C VAL A 154 -17.93 0.71 -11.20
N ALA A 155 -18.99 -0.11 -11.16
CA ALA A 155 -19.62 -0.52 -9.91
C ALA A 155 -18.70 -1.37 -9.03
N TRP A 156 -17.89 -2.24 -9.64
CA TRP A 156 -16.87 -3.02 -8.92
C TRP A 156 -15.82 -2.09 -8.30
N CYS A 157 -15.31 -1.13 -9.07
CA CYS A 157 -14.30 -0.16 -8.63
C CYS A 157 -14.78 0.67 -7.45
N LEU A 158 -15.99 1.22 -7.52
CA LEU A 158 -16.56 2.02 -6.43
C LEU A 158 -16.75 1.18 -5.17
N ARG A 159 -17.30 -0.04 -5.29
CA ARG A 159 -17.50 -0.94 -4.14
C ARG A 159 -16.17 -1.35 -3.50
N ARG A 160 -15.17 -1.68 -4.31
CA ARG A 160 -13.83 -2.06 -3.82
C ARG A 160 -13.17 -0.90 -3.08
N ALA A 161 -13.16 0.28 -3.70
CA ALA A 161 -12.59 1.49 -3.10
C ALA A 161 -13.30 1.84 -1.79
N GLU A 162 -14.62 1.76 -1.74
CA GLU A 162 -15.38 2.03 -0.52
C GLU A 162 -14.95 1.13 0.65
N ILE A 163 -14.75 -0.17 0.39
CA ILE A 163 -14.33 -1.14 1.41
C ILE A 163 -12.90 -0.86 1.88
N VAL A 164 -11.98 -0.55 0.96
CA VAL A 164 -10.59 -0.19 1.29
C VAL A 164 -10.55 1.11 2.10
N LEU A 165 -11.27 2.15 1.67
CA LEU A 165 -11.33 3.44 2.37
C LEU A 165 -11.96 3.30 3.76
N LYS A 166 -13.02 2.50 3.92
CA LYS A 166 -13.61 2.18 5.24
C LYS A 166 -12.64 1.40 6.13
N CYS A 167 -11.86 0.49 5.56
CA CYS A 167 -10.82 -0.24 6.27
C CYS A 167 -9.77 0.72 6.86
N VAL A 168 -9.25 1.63 6.02
CA VAL A 168 -8.30 2.68 6.42
C VAL A 168 -8.91 3.64 7.43
N LYS A 169 -10.15 4.11 7.23
CA LYS A 169 -10.87 4.97 8.17
C LYS A 169 -10.99 4.32 9.54
N GLY A 170 -11.35 3.03 9.59
CA GLY A 170 -11.44 2.28 10.84
C GLY A 170 -10.11 2.25 11.60
N PHE A 171 -9.00 1.99 10.89
CA PHE A 171 -7.66 2.05 11.47
C PHE A 171 -7.31 3.46 12.00
N LEU A 172 -7.60 4.51 11.23
CA LEU A 172 -7.30 5.89 11.65
C LEU A 172 -8.10 6.30 12.90
N ILE A 173 -9.36 5.88 13.00
CA ILE A 173 -10.16 6.09 14.23
C ILE A 173 -9.55 5.34 15.41
N GLU A 174 -9.13 4.09 15.21
CA GLU A 174 -8.48 3.27 16.24
C GLU A 174 -7.22 3.97 16.74
N MET A 175 -6.33 4.39 15.85
CA MET A 175 -5.07 5.04 16.24
C MET A 175 -5.29 6.42 16.85
N ALA A 176 -6.21 7.22 16.33
CA ALA A 176 -6.54 8.53 16.89
C ALA A 176 -7.08 8.43 18.33
N SER A 177 -7.77 7.32 18.66
CA SER A 177 -8.28 7.07 20.02
C SER A 177 -7.18 6.71 21.03
N LEU A 178 -6.04 6.20 20.54
CA LEU A 178 -4.88 5.80 21.36
C LEU A 178 -3.80 6.88 21.42
N SER A 179 -3.75 7.78 20.43
CA SER A 179 -2.77 8.86 20.37
C SER A 179 -3.04 9.94 21.42
N THR A 180 -2.00 10.35 22.14
CA THR A 180 -2.04 11.47 23.12
C THR A 180 -1.60 12.81 22.52
N GLY A 181 -1.24 12.83 21.23
CA GLY A 181 -0.77 14.01 20.50
C GLY A 181 -1.20 14.00 19.03
N VAL A 182 -0.89 15.07 18.32
CA VAL A 182 -1.19 15.20 16.88
C VAL A 182 -0.10 14.49 16.09
N GLU A 183 -0.28 13.20 15.81
CA GLU A 183 0.56 12.52 14.85
C GLU A 183 0.19 12.94 13.43
N GLN A 184 1.19 13.42 12.68
CA GLN A 184 1.04 13.79 11.29
C GLN A 184 1.53 12.66 10.41
N GLY A 185 0.70 12.26 9.45
CA GLY A 185 1.01 11.28 8.43
C GLY A 185 0.13 11.48 7.20
N THR A 186 0.59 11.03 6.05
CA THR A 186 -0.10 11.12 4.76
C THR A 186 -0.37 9.71 4.24
N ILE A 187 -1.64 9.40 4.00
CA ILE A 187 -2.03 8.20 3.26
C ILE A 187 -2.38 8.63 1.84
N GLN A 188 -1.70 8.04 0.86
CA GLN A 188 -1.94 8.27 -0.55
C GLN A 188 -2.65 7.05 -1.15
N PHE A 189 -3.64 7.30 -2.01
CA PHE A 189 -4.35 6.25 -2.71
C PHE A 189 -3.94 6.26 -4.18
N LEU A 190 -3.39 5.14 -4.63
CA LEU A 190 -3.00 4.91 -6.03
C LEU A 190 -4.16 4.24 -6.76
N VAL A 191 -4.41 4.66 -7.98
CA VAL A 191 -5.37 4.02 -8.89
C VAL A 191 -4.62 3.30 -10.01
N PRO A 192 -5.16 2.19 -10.56
CA PRO A 192 -4.52 1.46 -11.65
C PRO A 192 -4.34 2.33 -12.91
N LYS A 193 -3.33 1.99 -13.71
CA LYS A 193 -3.16 2.60 -15.04
C LYS A 193 -4.38 2.28 -15.92
N GLY A 194 -4.79 3.23 -16.75
CA GLY A 194 -5.92 3.06 -17.68
C GLY A 194 -7.29 3.42 -17.13
N ILE A 195 -7.37 3.96 -15.90
CA ILE A 195 -8.63 4.47 -15.35
C ILE A 195 -9.13 5.70 -16.13
N SER A 196 -10.44 5.78 -16.38
CA SER A 196 -11.04 6.98 -17.00
C SER A 196 -11.06 8.16 -16.02
N GLU A 197 -11.03 9.39 -16.54
CA GLU A 197 -11.11 10.61 -15.70
C GLU A 197 -12.42 10.69 -14.91
N GLU A 198 -13.52 10.20 -15.49
CA GLU A 198 -14.83 10.14 -14.82
C GLU A 198 -14.81 9.18 -13.64
N LEU A 199 -14.25 7.98 -13.82
CA LEU A 199 -14.13 7.01 -12.74
C LEU A 199 -13.15 7.50 -11.67
N PHE A 200 -12.03 8.12 -12.06
CA PHE A 200 -11.10 8.75 -11.13
C PHE A 200 -11.79 9.81 -10.27
N THR A 201 -12.57 10.70 -10.88
CA THR A 201 -13.35 11.73 -10.18
C THR A 201 -14.34 11.10 -9.21
N SER A 202 -15.02 10.04 -9.63
CA SER A 202 -15.96 9.29 -8.80
C SER A 202 -15.26 8.66 -7.58
N LEU A 203 -14.09 8.04 -7.77
CA LEU A 203 -13.28 7.49 -6.68
C LEU A 203 -12.78 8.57 -5.73
N ALA A 204 -12.35 9.72 -6.24
CA ALA A 204 -11.89 10.83 -5.44
C ALA A 204 -13.01 11.39 -4.54
N ASN A 205 -14.25 11.44 -5.03
CA ASN A 205 -15.42 11.89 -4.27
C ASN A 205 -15.80 10.94 -3.14
N LEU A 206 -15.44 9.64 -3.21
CA LEU A 206 -15.66 8.71 -2.08
C LEU A 206 -14.87 9.09 -0.83
N ILE A 207 -13.72 9.76 -0.98
CA ILE A 207 -12.86 10.13 0.15
C ILE A 207 -13.59 11.09 1.11
N PRO A 208 -14.04 12.29 0.69
CA PRO A 208 -14.76 13.18 1.60
C PRO A 208 -16.08 12.58 2.11
N GLU A 209 -16.77 11.77 1.30
CA GLU A 209 -18.00 11.09 1.73
C GLU A 209 -17.76 10.10 2.86
N ILE A 210 -16.78 9.21 2.70
CA ILE A 210 -16.46 8.17 3.67
C ILE A 210 -15.81 8.77 4.90
N PHE A 211 -14.90 9.73 4.77
CA PHE A 211 -14.15 10.30 5.90
C PHE A 211 -14.89 11.41 6.65
N ARG A 212 -16.11 11.77 6.24
CA ARG A 212 -16.93 12.74 6.96
C ARG A 212 -17.11 12.33 8.43
N LEU A 213 -16.88 13.27 9.33
CA LEU A 213 -17.20 13.15 10.76
C LEU A 213 -18.72 13.29 10.92
N ALA A 214 -19.32 12.43 11.74
CA ALA A 214 -20.71 12.61 12.12
C ALA A 214 -20.84 13.92 12.90
N ASN A 215 -21.69 14.83 12.44
CA ASN A 215 -22.05 16.01 13.23
C ASN A 215 -22.85 15.51 14.44
N SER A 216 -22.31 15.65 15.65
CA SER A 216 -23.10 15.41 16.86
C SER A 216 -24.30 16.36 16.87
N LEU A 217 -25.50 15.81 17.02
CA LEU A 217 -26.71 16.60 17.23
C LEU A 217 -26.58 17.31 18.59
N ILE A 218 -26.42 18.64 18.55
CA ILE A 218 -26.48 19.46 19.77
C ILE A 218 -27.95 19.52 20.19
N LEU A 219 -28.33 18.73 21.20
CA LEU A 219 -29.62 18.87 21.87
C LEU A 219 -29.65 20.25 22.53
N ARG A 220 -30.30 21.21 21.88
CA ARG A 220 -30.64 22.49 22.50
C ARG A 220 -31.80 22.22 23.45
N THR A 221 -31.55 22.21 24.75
CA THR A 221 -32.61 22.34 25.74
C THR A 221 -33.19 23.74 25.60
N SER A 222 -34.44 23.85 25.15
CA SER A 222 -35.21 25.10 25.20
C SER A 222 -35.35 25.56 26.66
N PRO A 223 -35.40 26.88 26.90
CA PRO A 223 -35.16 27.52 28.21
C PRO A 223 -36.18 27.14 29.29
#